data_AF-A0A7Z0PSP2-F1
#
_entry.id   AF-A0A7Z0PSP2-F1
#
_cell.length_a   1.000
_cell.length_b   1.000
_cell.length_c   1.000
_cell.angle_alpha   90.00
_cell.angle_beta   90.00
_cell.angle_gamma   90.00
#
_symmetry.space_group_name_H-M   'P 1'
#
loop_
_entity.id
_entity.type
_entity.pdbx_description
1 polymer ?
#
loop_
_entity_poly.entity_id
_entity_poly.type
_entity_poly.pdbx_seq_one_letter_code
_entity_poly.pdbx_strand_id
1 'polypeptide(L)'
;MAGVVQHRGVLDQEAATEGGSQPGNTSLRRRPRRSTKNASRKRSPKPAAAKRSYVCSVRLNDDEKHRLTVAATASGTNLPAFLARSALAAARDPERAAGAIAGERELISEMFAARRNLGQAGNNLNQIARAINSGDRPAGTHIDAVLAAVRRATDRVQAVADQLLQRH
;
A
#
# COMPACT_ATOMS: atom_id res chain seq x y z
N MET A 1 58.03 -2.52 7.02
CA MET A 1 58.69 -2.38 5.70
C MET A 1 57.63 -2.65 4.64
N ALA A 2 56.93 -1.61 4.18
CA ALA A 2 57.26 -0.78 3.01
C ALA A 2 56.86 -1.46 1.70
N GLY A 3 56.00 -0.80 0.93
CA GLY A 3 55.56 -1.23 -0.39
C GLY A 3 54.76 -0.12 -1.08
N VAL A 4 55.43 0.99 -1.37
CA VAL A 4 54.97 2.03 -2.31
C VAL A 4 55.19 1.50 -3.72
N VAL A 5 54.21 1.66 -4.61
CA VAL A 5 54.50 1.73 -6.05
C VAL A 5 53.64 2.83 -6.67
N GLN A 6 54.26 3.98 -6.90
CA GLN A 6 53.87 4.93 -7.93
C GLN A 6 54.66 4.59 -9.19
N HIS A 7 54.02 4.60 -10.36
CA HIS A 7 54.72 4.89 -11.61
C HIS A 7 53.92 5.87 -12.45
N ARG A 8 54.65 6.89 -12.89
CA ARG A 8 54.28 8.06 -13.68
C ARG A 8 55.09 8.00 -14.99
N GLY A 9 54.50 8.47 -16.08
CA GLY A 9 55.11 8.80 -17.36
C GLY A 9 53.99 8.94 -18.40
N VAL A 10 53.53 10.12 -18.87
CA VAL A 10 54.22 11.23 -19.59
C VAL A 10 54.83 10.71 -20.91
N LEU A 11 54.38 11.13 -22.09
CA LEU A 11 54.67 12.39 -22.82
C LEU A 11 53.54 12.64 -23.88
N ASP A 12 52.98 13.85 -24.04
CA ASP A 12 53.41 14.96 -24.94
C ASP A 12 53.56 14.53 -26.42
N GLN A 13 53.12 15.20 -27.49
CA GLN A 13 52.79 16.61 -27.78
C GLN A 13 52.17 16.67 -29.21
N GLU A 14 51.38 17.72 -29.51
CA GLU A 14 51.33 18.55 -30.75
C GLU A 14 51.43 17.90 -32.16
N ALA A 15 50.77 18.32 -33.25
CA ALA A 15 49.93 19.46 -33.62
C ALA A 15 49.22 19.15 -34.97
N ALA A 16 48.26 20.03 -35.34
CA ALA A 16 47.69 20.39 -36.66
C ALA A 16 48.14 19.61 -37.93
N THR A 17 47.30 19.36 -38.95
CA THR A 17 46.67 20.36 -39.84
C THR A 17 45.53 19.77 -40.69
N GLU A 18 44.80 20.67 -41.37
CA GLU A 18 43.99 20.48 -42.60
C GLU A 18 42.61 19.81 -42.43
N GLY A 19 41.47 20.50 -42.63
CA GLY A 19 41.19 21.42 -43.72
C GLY A 19 40.44 20.70 -44.86
N GLY A 20 39.25 20.16 -44.57
CA GLY A 20 38.38 19.51 -45.55
C GLY A 20 37.12 20.33 -45.84
N SER A 21 37.11 21.04 -46.96
CA SER A 21 35.98 21.82 -47.48
C SER A 21 34.77 20.94 -47.82
N GLN A 22 33.60 21.23 -47.26
CA GLN A 22 32.32 20.65 -47.70
C GLN A 22 31.75 21.47 -48.87
N PRO A 23 31.49 20.88 -50.04
CA PRO A 23 30.91 21.61 -51.16
C PRO A 23 29.39 21.76 -51.00
N GLY A 24 28.91 22.97 -51.30
CA GLY A 24 27.78 23.18 -52.21
C GLY A 24 26.38 22.74 -51.75
N ASN A 25 25.68 23.65 -51.10
CA ASN A 25 24.28 24.03 -51.35
C ASN A 25 23.41 23.00 -52.11
N THR A 26 22.67 22.18 -51.37
CA THR A 26 21.34 21.74 -51.82
C THR A 26 20.32 22.25 -50.81
N SER A 27 19.47 23.14 -51.29
CA SER A 27 18.42 23.86 -50.57
C SER A 27 17.41 22.89 -49.93
N LEU A 28 17.68 22.50 -48.69
CA LEU A 28 16.70 21.82 -47.85
C LEU A 28 15.57 22.81 -47.54
N ARG A 29 14.42 22.56 -48.18
CA ARG A 29 13.14 23.23 -47.96
C ARG A 29 12.92 23.51 -46.47
N ARG A 30 12.94 24.79 -46.09
CA ARG A 30 12.60 25.27 -44.75
C ARG A 30 11.19 24.80 -44.38
N ARG A 31 11.09 23.78 -43.54
CA ARG A 31 9.82 23.40 -42.90
C ARG A 31 9.27 24.63 -42.13
N PRO A 32 7.96 24.92 -42.22
CA PRO A 32 7.39 26.03 -41.46
C PRO A 32 7.60 25.78 -39.97
N ARG A 33 8.11 26.81 -39.27
CA ARG A 33 8.28 26.79 -37.81
C ARG A 33 6.92 26.47 -37.19
N ARG A 34 6.84 25.34 -36.47
CA ARG A 34 5.70 24.98 -35.62
C ARG A 34 5.34 26.20 -34.76
N SER A 35 4.08 26.60 -34.78
CA SER A 35 3.55 27.64 -33.89
C SER A 35 3.95 27.33 -32.44
N THR A 36 4.42 28.35 -31.75
CA THR A 36 4.80 28.29 -30.33
C THR A 36 3.58 27.90 -29.52
N LYS A 37 3.51 26.61 -29.13
CA LYS A 37 2.48 26.10 -28.23
C LYS A 37 2.47 26.98 -26.97
N ASN A 38 1.30 27.57 -26.71
CA ASN A 38 0.90 28.35 -25.54
C ASN A 38 1.89 28.25 -24.37
N ALA A 39 2.56 29.37 -24.08
CA ALA A 39 3.34 29.53 -22.87
C ALA A 39 2.44 29.24 -21.67
N SER A 40 2.57 28.05 -21.09
CA SER A 40 1.90 27.74 -19.83
C SER A 40 2.40 28.74 -18.80
N ARG A 41 1.50 29.53 -18.22
CA ARG A 41 1.84 30.45 -17.13
C ARG A 41 2.54 29.63 -16.05
N LYS A 42 3.85 29.83 -15.89
CA LYS A 42 4.63 29.19 -14.84
C LYS A 42 4.02 29.62 -13.51
N ARG A 43 3.59 28.67 -12.68
CA ARG A 43 3.12 28.95 -11.32
C ARG A 43 4.25 29.62 -10.55
N SER A 44 3.93 30.68 -9.80
CA SER A 44 4.92 31.37 -8.96
C SER A 44 5.58 30.37 -7.99
N PRO A 45 6.91 30.47 -7.76
CA PRO A 45 7.61 29.58 -6.84
C PRO A 45 6.99 29.64 -5.42
N LYS A 46 6.86 28.49 -4.77
CA LYS A 46 6.43 28.42 -3.36
C LYS A 46 7.51 28.98 -2.43
N PRO A 47 7.13 29.71 -1.37
CA PRO A 47 8.08 30.17 -0.35
C PRO A 47 8.73 28.98 0.35
N ALA A 48 9.96 29.17 0.86
CA ALA A 48 10.76 28.10 1.46
C ALA A 48 10.02 27.36 2.59
N ALA A 49 9.30 28.09 3.45
CA ALA A 49 8.49 27.52 4.54
C ALA A 49 7.32 26.62 4.07
N ALA A 50 6.84 26.80 2.82
CA ALA A 50 5.76 25.99 2.26
C ALA A 50 6.26 24.85 1.36
N LYS A 51 7.58 24.68 1.23
CA LYS A 51 8.18 23.55 0.52
C LYS A 51 8.08 22.30 1.39
N ARG A 52 7.71 21.18 0.77
CA ARG A 52 7.73 19.87 1.43
C ARG A 52 9.14 19.29 1.32
N SER A 53 9.95 19.50 2.36
CA SER A 53 11.34 19.04 2.41
C SER A 53 11.48 17.58 2.86
N TYR A 54 10.47 17.03 3.53
CA TYR A 54 10.48 15.66 4.02
C TYR A 54 9.85 14.70 3.02
N VAL A 55 10.45 13.50 2.91
CA VAL A 55 9.94 12.39 2.12
C VAL A 55 9.60 11.25 3.07
N CYS A 56 8.36 10.74 2.98
CA CYS A 56 7.90 9.58 3.72
C CYS A 56 7.60 8.45 2.71
N SER A 57 8.17 7.26 2.93
CA SER A 57 7.87 6.07 2.12
C SER A 57 6.80 5.23 2.80
N VAL A 58 5.83 4.75 2.02
CA VAL A 58 4.74 3.87 2.48
C VAL A 58 4.76 2.61 1.64
N ARG A 59 4.68 1.44 2.30
CA ARG A 59 4.53 0.15 1.63
C ARG A 59 3.06 -0.18 1.53
N LEU A 60 2.63 -0.61 0.35
CA LEU A 60 1.25 -0.99 0.05
C LEU A 60 1.27 -2.30 -0.74
N ASN A 61 0.30 -3.17 -0.49
CA ASN A 61 -0.01 -4.25 -1.41
C ASN A 61 -0.85 -3.74 -2.60
N ASP A 62 -1.14 -4.63 -3.55
CA ASP A 62 -1.85 -4.25 -4.79
C ASP A 62 -3.28 -3.73 -4.51
N ASP A 63 -4.00 -4.37 -3.60
CA ASP A 63 -5.37 -3.99 -3.23
C ASP A 63 -5.44 -2.65 -2.52
N GLU A 64 -4.54 -2.41 -1.56
CA GLU A 64 -4.38 -1.12 -0.87
C GLU A 64 -4.06 -0.01 -1.86
N LYS A 65 -3.10 -0.25 -2.76
CA LYS A 65 -2.72 0.72 -3.79
C LYS A 65 -3.89 1.01 -4.73
N HIS A 66 -4.66 -0.01 -5.14
CA HIS A 66 -5.82 0.17 -6.00
C HIS A 66 -6.89 1.03 -5.32
N ARG A 67 -7.32 0.66 -4.11
CA ARG A 67 -8.34 1.40 -3.33
C ARG A 67 -7.93 2.86 -3.11
N LEU A 68 -6.69 3.11 -2.73
CA LEU A 68 -6.19 4.47 -2.51
C LEU A 68 -6.10 5.28 -3.82
N THR A 69 -5.78 4.63 -4.94
CA THR A 69 -5.73 5.29 -6.25
C THR A 69 -7.13 5.69 -6.73
N VAL A 70 -8.12 4.83 -6.52
CA VAL A 70 -9.53 5.15 -6.79
C VAL A 70 -9.98 6.36 -5.95
N ALA A 71 -9.72 6.34 -4.64
CA ALA A 71 -10.06 7.45 -3.74
C ALA A 71 -9.35 8.76 -4.12
N ALA A 72 -8.07 8.68 -4.48
CA ALA A 72 -7.29 9.83 -4.94
C ALA A 72 -7.90 10.44 -6.22
N THR A 73 -8.27 9.58 -7.18
CA THR A 73 -8.91 9.97 -8.44
C THR A 73 -10.25 10.64 -8.21
N ALA A 74 -11.09 10.06 -7.34
CA ALA A 74 -12.37 10.64 -6.94
C ALA A 74 -12.18 12.02 -6.25
N SER A 75 -11.07 12.20 -5.54
CA SER A 75 -10.70 13.47 -4.90
C SER A 75 -10.01 14.48 -5.83
N GLY A 76 -9.83 14.15 -7.12
CA GLY A 76 -9.13 15.00 -8.09
C GLY A 76 -7.64 15.18 -7.79
N THR A 77 -7.02 14.20 -7.13
CA THR A 77 -5.62 14.24 -6.69
C THR A 77 -4.84 13.02 -7.15
N ASN A 78 -3.51 13.14 -7.19
CA ASN A 78 -2.66 11.96 -7.31
C ASN A 78 -2.51 11.25 -5.95
N LEU A 79 -2.12 9.98 -5.98
CA LEU A 79 -2.01 9.14 -4.79
C LEU A 79 -1.15 9.76 -3.65
N PRO A 80 0.08 10.28 -3.90
CA PRO A 80 0.85 10.94 -2.84
C PRO A 80 0.18 12.19 -2.25
N ALA A 81 -0.47 13.00 -3.10
CA ALA A 81 -1.18 14.18 -2.64
C ALA A 81 -2.41 13.82 -1.81
N PHE A 82 -3.15 12.78 -2.20
CA PHE A 82 -4.26 12.22 -1.43
C PHE A 82 -3.78 11.76 -0.05
N LEU A 83 -2.78 10.86 0.00
CA LEU A 83 -2.22 10.36 1.26
C LEU A 83 -1.81 11.49 2.20
N ALA A 84 -1.06 12.47 1.69
CA ALA A 84 -0.62 13.60 2.50
C ALA A 84 -1.78 14.47 3.00
N ARG A 85 -2.79 14.74 2.17
CA ARG A 85 -3.94 15.55 2.56
C ARG A 85 -4.84 14.83 3.56
N SER A 86 -5.10 13.54 3.35
CA SER A 86 -5.89 12.71 4.25
C SER A 86 -5.20 12.58 5.61
N ALA A 87 -3.89 12.33 5.64
CA ALA A 87 -3.12 12.28 6.88
C ALA A 87 -3.12 13.63 7.63
N LEU A 88 -2.93 14.74 6.91
CA LEU A 88 -3.01 16.08 7.52
C LEU A 88 -4.42 16.43 8.01
N ALA A 89 -5.47 15.93 7.35
CA ALA A 89 -6.85 16.11 7.79
C ALA A 89 -7.12 15.32 9.07
N ALA A 90 -6.68 14.05 9.12
CA ALA A 90 -6.77 13.22 10.33
C ALA A 90 -5.97 13.81 11.50
N ALA A 91 -4.80 14.41 11.23
CA ALA A 91 -3.98 15.05 12.25
C ALA A 91 -4.62 16.31 12.89
N ARG A 92 -5.72 16.84 12.33
CA ARG A 92 -6.47 17.95 12.96
C ARG A 92 -7.25 17.49 14.20
N ASP A 93 -7.63 16.22 14.25
CA ASP A 93 -8.33 15.60 15.38
C ASP A 93 -7.70 14.22 15.64
N PRO A 94 -6.57 14.18 16.36
CA PRO A 94 -5.78 12.97 16.54
C PRO A 94 -6.50 11.93 17.38
N GLU A 95 -7.31 12.33 18.36
CA GLU A 95 -8.08 11.41 19.22
C GLU A 95 -9.14 10.67 18.41
N ARG A 96 -9.89 11.39 17.56
CA ARG A 96 -10.87 10.76 16.67
C ARG A 96 -10.20 9.82 15.66
N ALA A 97 -9.06 10.22 15.10
CA ALA A 97 -8.31 9.38 14.17
C ALA A 97 -7.77 8.11 14.86
N ALA A 98 -7.24 8.23 16.07
CA ALA A 98 -6.76 7.11 16.87
C ALA A 98 -7.91 6.15 17.22
N GLY A 99 -9.07 6.67 17.63
CA GLY A 99 -10.26 5.87 17.90
C GLY A 99 -10.76 5.10 16.68
N ALA A 100 -10.78 5.73 15.49
CA ALA A 100 -11.17 5.06 14.25
C ALA A 100 -10.20 3.90 13.90
N ILE A 101 -8.89 4.13 14.01
CA ILE A 101 -7.87 3.10 13.74
C ILE A 101 -7.94 1.95 14.76
N ALA A 102 -8.13 2.28 16.04
CA ALA A 102 -8.25 1.29 17.11
C ALA A 102 -9.51 0.43 16.95
N GLY A 103 -10.66 1.05 16.68
CA GLY A 103 -11.92 0.35 16.47
C GLY A 103 -11.89 -0.60 15.27
N GLU A 104 -11.23 -0.23 14.17
CA GLU A 104 -11.06 -1.14 13.02
C GLU A 104 -10.19 -2.35 13.38
N ARG A 105 -9.11 -2.15 14.15
CA ARG A 105 -8.25 -3.26 14.62
C ARG A 105 -8.98 -4.19 15.58
N GLU A 106 -9.79 -3.64 16.47
CA GLU A 106 -10.60 -4.40 17.41
C GLU A 106 -11.61 -5.29 16.67
N LEU A 107 -12.35 -4.73 15.71
CA LEU A 107 -13.26 -5.48 14.84
C LEU A 107 -12.57 -6.64 14.11
N ILE A 108 -11.39 -6.39 13.52
CA ILE A 108 -10.62 -7.43 12.84
C ILE A 108 -10.20 -8.53 13.83
N SER A 109 -9.76 -8.15 15.03
CA SER A 109 -9.39 -9.10 16.08
C SER A 109 -10.57 -9.96 16.51
N GLU A 110 -11.74 -9.35 16.73
CA GLU A 110 -12.97 -10.04 17.06
C GLU A 110 -13.38 -11.03 15.97
N MET A 111 -13.29 -10.65 14.69
CA MET A 111 -13.58 -11.55 13.59
C MET A 111 -12.63 -12.76 13.55
N PHE A 112 -11.33 -12.57 13.80
CA PHE A 112 -10.40 -13.69 13.90
C PHE A 112 -10.67 -14.60 15.11
N ALA A 113 -11.08 -14.02 16.25
CA ALA A 113 -11.49 -14.79 17.41
C ALA A 113 -12.76 -15.62 17.13
N ALA A 114 -13.75 -15.02 16.46
CA ALA A 114 -14.96 -15.71 16.01
C ALA A 114 -14.64 -16.87 15.05
N ARG A 115 -13.77 -16.64 14.06
CA ARG A 115 -13.29 -17.69 13.14
C ARG A 115 -12.60 -18.84 13.88
N ARG A 116 -11.78 -18.54 14.89
CA ARG A 116 -11.11 -19.58 15.69
C ARG A 116 -12.11 -20.41 16.49
N ASN A 117 -13.11 -19.78 17.11
CA ASN A 117 -14.17 -20.47 17.84
C ASN A 117 -14.96 -21.41 16.91
N LEU A 118 -15.26 -20.97 15.69
CA LEU A 118 -15.93 -21.79 14.69
C LEU A 118 -15.08 -23.00 14.26
N GLY A 119 -13.76 -22.81 14.10
CA GLY A 119 -12.84 -23.91 13.82
C GLY A 119 -12.81 -24.98 14.92
N GLN A 120 -12.86 -24.56 16.20
CA GLN A 120 -12.95 -25.49 17.33
C GLN A 120 -14.29 -26.26 17.34
N ALA A 121 -15.40 -25.57 17.08
CA ALA A 121 -16.72 -26.19 16.97
C ALA A 121 -16.75 -27.26 15.85
N GLY A 122 -16.18 -26.95 14.68
CA GLY A 122 -16.06 -27.92 13.58
C GLY A 122 -15.20 -29.13 13.93
N ASN A 123 -14.10 -28.94 14.66
CA ASN A 123 -13.26 -30.05 15.12
C ASN A 123 -14.02 -30.98 16.08
N ASN A 124 -14.77 -30.41 17.03
CA ASN A 124 -15.55 -31.20 17.98
C ASN A 124 -16.67 -32.00 17.28
N LEU A 125 -17.35 -31.41 16.29
CA LEU A 125 -18.34 -32.12 15.47
C LEU A 125 -17.69 -33.28 14.68
N ASN A 126 -16.52 -33.05 14.11
CA ASN A 126 -15.77 -34.08 13.40
C ASN A 126 -15.35 -35.24 14.32
N GLN A 127 -15.03 -34.95 15.59
CA GLN A 127 -14.73 -35.98 16.59
C GLN A 127 -15.96 -36.82 16.93
N ILE A 128 -17.13 -36.20 17.14
CA ILE A 128 -18.38 -36.94 17.36
C ILE A 128 -18.74 -37.81 16.16
N ALA A 129 -18.64 -37.26 14.95
CA ALA A 129 -18.93 -38.01 13.72
C ALA A 129 -18.02 -39.23 13.60
N ARG A 130 -16.72 -39.08 13.89
CA ARG A 130 -15.77 -40.21 13.91
C ARG A 130 -16.13 -41.25 14.96
N ALA A 131 -16.45 -40.84 16.19
CA ALA A 131 -16.82 -41.77 17.26
C ALA A 131 -18.06 -42.61 16.89
N ILE A 132 -19.10 -41.96 16.36
CA ILE A 132 -20.31 -42.64 15.88
C ILE A 132 -19.98 -43.58 14.72
N ASN A 133 -19.18 -43.12 13.74
CA ASN A 133 -18.78 -43.93 12.59
C ASN A 133 -17.92 -45.14 12.98
N SER A 134 -17.18 -45.07 14.10
CA SER A 134 -16.46 -46.22 14.68
C SER A 134 -17.34 -47.18 15.49
N GLY A 135 -18.66 -46.95 15.54
CA GLY A 135 -19.60 -47.77 16.31
C GLY A 135 -19.62 -47.43 17.81
N ASP A 136 -18.91 -46.39 18.22
CA ASP A 136 -18.87 -45.91 19.60
C ASP A 136 -20.13 -45.06 19.89
N ARG A 137 -20.64 -45.13 21.11
CA ARG A 137 -21.86 -44.41 21.51
C ARG A 137 -21.48 -43.32 22.52
N PRO A 138 -21.06 -42.14 22.06
CA PRO A 138 -20.59 -41.08 22.95
C PRO A 138 -21.66 -40.72 23.98
N ALA A 139 -21.25 -40.60 25.24
CA ALA A 139 -22.15 -40.27 26.34
C ALA A 139 -22.90 -38.95 26.06
N GLY A 140 -24.20 -38.89 26.42
CA GLY A 140 -25.05 -37.72 26.16
C GLY A 140 -24.44 -36.40 26.67
N THR A 141 -23.73 -36.45 27.80
CA THR A 141 -23.02 -35.30 28.38
C THR A 141 -21.90 -34.75 27.48
N HIS A 142 -21.23 -35.60 26.69
CA HIS A 142 -20.21 -35.18 25.74
C HIS A 142 -20.84 -34.49 24.52
N ILE A 143 -21.97 -35.01 24.03
CA ILE A 143 -22.74 -34.41 22.95
C ILE A 143 -23.26 -33.03 23.37
N ASP A 144 -23.83 -32.91 24.56
CA ASP A 144 -24.35 -31.66 25.10
C ASP A 144 -23.25 -30.59 25.27
N ALA A 145 -22.07 -31.00 25.76
CA ALA A 145 -20.92 -30.11 25.90
C ALA A 145 -20.46 -29.55 24.54
N VAL A 146 -20.42 -30.41 23.51
CA VAL A 146 -20.08 -29.98 22.14
C VAL A 146 -21.18 -29.08 21.57
N LEU A 147 -22.46 -29.40 21.75
CA LEU A 147 -23.56 -28.56 21.30
C LEU A 147 -23.52 -27.16 21.94
N ALA A 148 -23.22 -27.10 23.24
CA ALA A 148 -23.06 -25.84 23.98
C ALA A 148 -21.83 -25.05 23.51
N ALA A 149 -20.75 -25.71 23.12
CA ALA A 149 -19.57 -25.06 22.54
C ALA A 149 -19.88 -24.51 21.13
N VAL A 150 -20.59 -25.28 20.30
CA VAL A 150 -21.04 -24.87 18.97
C VAL A 150 -21.97 -23.67 19.07
N ARG A 151 -23.00 -23.71 19.92
CA ARG A 151 -23.90 -22.57 20.17
C ARG A 151 -23.14 -21.31 20.56
N ARG A 152 -22.23 -21.40 21.53
CA ARG A 152 -21.38 -20.27 21.96
C ARG A 152 -20.50 -19.73 20.83
N ALA A 153 -20.02 -20.59 19.94
CA ALA A 153 -19.26 -20.15 18.77
C ALA A 153 -20.16 -19.41 17.77
N THR A 154 -21.36 -19.92 17.49
CA THR A 154 -22.35 -19.28 16.60
C THR A 154 -22.82 -17.94 17.16
N ASP A 155 -23.15 -17.86 18.44
CA ASP A 155 -23.61 -16.62 19.10
C ASP A 155 -22.55 -15.53 19.02
N ARG A 156 -21.26 -15.88 19.21
CA ARG A 156 -20.15 -14.93 19.06
C ARG A 156 -19.97 -14.45 17.62
N VAL A 157 -20.10 -15.34 16.64
CA VAL A 157 -20.05 -14.96 15.22
C VAL A 157 -21.19 -14.00 14.90
N GLN A 158 -22.40 -14.29 15.39
CA GLN A 158 -23.57 -13.45 15.15
C GLN A 158 -23.44 -12.08 15.80
N ALA A 159 -22.95 -12.00 17.05
CA ALA A 159 -22.69 -10.73 17.72
C ALA A 159 -21.68 -9.84 16.97
N VAL A 160 -20.62 -10.43 16.41
CA VAL A 160 -19.63 -9.69 15.59
C VAL A 160 -20.25 -9.24 14.26
N ALA A 161 -21.07 -10.09 13.63
CA ALA A 161 -21.78 -9.73 12.41
C ALA A 161 -22.77 -8.56 12.63
N ASP A 162 -23.50 -8.57 13.75
CA ASP A 162 -24.44 -7.50 14.11
C ASP A 162 -23.71 -6.17 14.37
N GLN A 163 -22.55 -6.22 15.05
CA GLN A 163 -21.72 -5.03 15.26
C GLN A 163 -21.17 -4.44 13.94
N LEU A 164 -20.83 -5.29 12.97
CA LEU A 164 -20.41 -4.85 11.64
C LEU A 164 -21.57 -4.18 10.88
N LEU A 165 -22.77 -4.74 10.96
CA LEU A 165 -23.96 -4.17 10.32
C LEU A 165 -24.36 -2.81 10.89
N GLN A 166 -24.19 -2.57 12.20
CA GLN A 166 -24.53 -1.28 12.83
C GLN A 166 -23.56 -0.14 12.48
N ARG A 167 -22.39 -0.45 11.91
CA ARG A 167 -21.35 0.53 11.55
C ARG A 167 -21.40 0.97 10.08
N HIS A 168 -22.26 0.36 9.27
CA HIS A 168 -22.47 0.66 7.85
C HIS A 168 -23.86 1.24 7.60
#